data_AF-A0A430RY95-F1
#
_entry.id   AF-A0A430RY95-F1
#
_cell.length_a   1.000
_cell.length_b   1.000
_cell.length_c   1.000
_cell.angle_alpha   90.00
_cell.angle_beta   90.00
_cell.angle_gamma   90.00
#
_symmetry.space_group_name_H-M   'P 1'
#
loop_
_entity.id
_entity.type
_entity.pdbx_description
1 polymer ?
#
loop_
_entity_poly.entity_id
_entity_poly.type
_entity_poly.pdbx_seq_one_letter_code
_entity_poly.pdbx_strand_id
1 'polypeptide(L)' 'MRILVTNDDGVFSPGLWALAEAASPFGEVFVVAPDVEQSGVGHAITIAHPVRAFPHP' A
#
# COMPACT_ATOMS: atom_id res chain seq x y z
N MET A 1 8.63 10.74 -13.14
CA MET A 1 8.22 9.32 -12.98
C MET A 1 7.21 9.24 -11.85
N ARG A 2 6.23 8.34 -11.91
CA ARG A 2 5.25 8.10 -10.85
C ARG A 2 5.50 6.72 -10.25
N ILE A 3 5.52 6.61 -8.93
CA ILE A 3 5.86 5.40 -8.18
C ILE A 3 4.68 5.07 -7.25
N LEU A 4 4.21 3.82 -7.28
CA LEU A 4 3.23 3.30 -6.31
C LEU A 4 3.96 2.40 -5.32
N VAL A 5 3.82 2.69 -4.03
CA VAL A 5 4.37 1.89 -2.93
C VAL A 5 3.22 1.22 -2.18
N THR A 6 3.36 -0.08 -1.94
CA THR A 6 2.35 -0.93 -1.28
C THR A 6 3.04 -2.03 -0.48
N ASN A 7 2.29 -2.70 0.40
CA ASN A 7 2.72 -3.87 1.17
C ASN A 7 1.50 -4.72 1.57
N ASP A 8 1.75 -5.85 2.25
CA ASP A 8 0.76 -6.73 2.86
C ASP A 8 0.67 -6.59 4.39
N ASP A 9 1.69 -6.04 5.06
CA ASP A 9 1.64 -5.76 6.51
C ASP A 9 0.63 -4.66 6.90
N GLY A 10 0.14 -3.89 5.93
CA GLY A 10 -0.83 -2.81 6.11
C GLY A 10 -0.22 -1.42 6.19
N VAL A 11 -1.09 -0.40 6.13
CA VAL A 11 -0.74 1.03 5.97
C VAL A 11 0.00 1.61 7.17
N PHE A 12 -0.12 1.00 8.35
CA PHE A 12 0.61 1.42 9.55
C PHE A 12 1.99 0.78 9.70
N SER A 13 2.41 -0.08 8.75
CA SER A 13 3.73 -0.70 8.79
C SER A 13 4.84 0.35 8.67
N PRO A 14 5.84 0.37 9.57
CA PRO A 14 6.95 1.31 9.47
C PRO A 14 7.80 1.07 8.21
N GLY A 15 7.85 -0.18 7.72
CA GLY A 15 8.59 -0.53 6.51
C GLY A 15 8.01 0.09 5.23
N LEU A 16 6.68 0.22 5.17
CA LEU A 16 5.98 0.86 4.04
C LEU A 16 6.43 2.32 3.88
N TRP A 17 6.42 3.07 4.98
CA TRP A 17 6.78 4.48 4.98
C TRP A 17 8.27 4.70 4.77
N ALA A 18 9.12 3.84 5.33
CA ALA A 18 10.56 3.87 5.05
C ALA A 18 10.85 3.67 3.55
N LEU A 19 10.15 2.75 2.88
CA LEU A 19 10.28 2.55 1.45
C LEU A 19 9.74 3.73 0.63
N ALA A 20 8.60 4.30 1.04
CA ALA A 20 8.03 5.48 0.39
C ALA A 20 8.98 6.68 0.46
N GLU A 21 9.59 6.91 1.63
CA GLU A 21 10.61 7.95 1.81
C GLU A 21 11.83 7.69 0.91
N ALA A 22 12.36 6.47 0.93
CA ALA A 22 13.51 6.09 0.12
C ALA A 22 13.25 6.20 -1.40
N ALA A 23 12.01 5.99 -1.84
CA ALA A 23 11.60 6.10 -3.24
C ALA A 23 11.38 7.55 -3.70
N SER A 24 11.12 8.48 -2.77
CA SER A 24 10.76 9.87 -3.08
C SER A 24 11.78 10.65 -3.93
N PRO A 25 13.12 10.45 -3.84
CA PRO A 25 14.07 11.14 -4.70
C PRO A 25 14.00 10.71 -6.18
N PHE A 26 13.36 9.58 -6.47
CA PHE A 26 13.31 9.00 -7.81
C PHE A 26 12.01 9.33 -8.56
N GLY A 27 10.98 9.86 -7.89
CA GLY A 27 9.73 10.23 -8.54
C GLY A 27 8.62 10.63 -7.57
N GLU A 28 7.46 10.97 -8.12
CA GLU A 28 6.26 11.26 -7.34
C GLU A 28 5.71 9.95 -6.75
N VAL A 29 5.70 9.85 -5.42
CA VAL A 29 5.30 8.63 -4.69
C VAL A 29 3.83 8.72 -4.28
N PHE A 30 3.10 7.65 -4.57
CA PHE A 30 1.76 7.38 -4.09
C PHE A 30 1.80 6.12 -3.22
N VAL A 31 1.13 6.15 -2.06
CA VAL A 31 1.03 5.00 -1.16
C VAL A 31 -0.40 4.46 -1.17
N VAL A 32 -0.55 3.17 -1.41
CA VAL A 32 -1.83 2.44 -1.28
C VAL A 32 -1.53 1.11 -0.59
N ALA A 33 -2.15 0.86 0.55
CA ALA A 33 -1.92 -0.35 1.34
C ALA A 33 -3.21 -0.80 2.03
N PRO A 34 -3.30 -2.08 2.47
CA PRO A 34 -4.39 -2.56 3.30
C PRO A 34 -4.49 -1.78 4.62
N ASP A 35 -5.71 -1.67 5.18
CA ASP A 35 -5.92 -1.00 6.47
C ASP A 35 -5.25 -1.75 7.64
N VAL A 36 -5.26 -3.08 7.59
CA VAL A 36 -4.65 -3.98 8.56
C VAL A 36 -3.84 -5.05 7.85
N GLU A 37 -2.96 -5.74 8.59
CA GLU A 37 -2.17 -6.86 8.09
C GLU A 37 -3.04 -7.88 7.32
N GLN A 38 -2.61 -8.20 6.10
CA GLN A 38 -3.22 -9.21 5.23
C GLN A 38 -2.25 -10.38 4.94
N SER A 39 -1.19 -10.52 5.73
CA SER A 39 -0.24 -11.64 5.66
C SER A 39 -1.00 -12.98 5.67
N GLY A 40 -0.91 -13.72 4.55
CA GLY A 40 -1.57 -15.02 4.39
C GLY A 40 -2.95 -15.01 3.70
N VAL A 41 -3.45 -13.85 3.28
CA VAL A 41 -4.60 -13.76 2.35
C VAL A 41 -4.12 -14.04 0.92
N GLY A 42 -4.97 -14.67 0.10
CA GLY A 42 -4.62 -14.97 -1.29
C GLY A 42 -4.29 -13.69 -2.07
N HIS A 43 -3.22 -13.70 -2.86
CA HIS A 43 -2.76 -12.59 -3.71
C HIS A 43 -3.66 -12.34 -4.94
N ALA A 44 -4.93 -12.79 -4.87
CA ALA A 44 -5.89 -12.67 -5.95
C ALA A 44 -6.58 -11.31 -5.90
N ILE A 45 -6.89 -10.77 -7.07
CA ILE A 45 -7.69 -9.55 -7.17
C ILE A 45 -9.13 -9.86 -6.74
N THR A 46 -9.70 -9.05 -5.85
CA THR A 46 -11.13 -9.13 -5.51
C THR A 46 -11.96 -8.63 -6.69
N ILE A 47 -12.67 -9.53 -7.39
CA ILE A 47 -13.46 -9.21 -8.60
C ILE A 47 -14.96 -9.08 -8.28
N ALA A 48 -15.54 -10.04 -7.56
CA ALA A 48 -16.99 -10.15 -7.38
C ALA A 48 -17.51 -9.46 -6.09
N HIS A 49 -16.63 -8.89 -5.28
CA HIS A 49 -16.97 -8.21 -4.04
C HIS A 49 -16.46 -6.76 -4.06
N PRO A 50 -17.24 -5.80 -3.56
CA PRO A 50 -16.82 -4.40 -3.53
C PRO A 50 -15.67 -4.20 -2.54
N VAL A 51 -14.66 -3.42 -2.96
CA VAL A 51 -13.55 -2.98 -2.12
C VAL A 51 -13.79 -1.53 -1.69
N ARG A 52 -13.54 -1.23 -0.43
CA ARG A 52 -13.57 0.14 0.10
C ARG A 52 -12.15 0.63 0.30
N ALA A 53 -11.89 1.89 -0.06
CA ALA A 53 -10.63 2.57 0.18
C ALA A 53 -10.91 3.98 0.70
N PHE A 54 -10.06 4.45 1.60
CA PHE A 54 -10.18 5.75 2.26
C PHE A 54 -8.83 6.47 2.22
N PRO A 55 -8.81 7.82 2.15
CA PRO A 55 -7.56 8.57 2.34
C PRO A 55 -6.95 8.25 3.70
N HIS A 56 -5.63 8.01 3.72
CA HIS A 56 -4.89 7.87 4.97
C HIS A 56 -4.80 9.24 5.67
N PRO A 57 -5.12 9.33 6.98
CA PRO A 57 -5.08 10.58 7.73
C PRO A 57 -3.68 11.15 7.93
#